data_AF-A0A838SHC1-F1
#
_entry.id   AF-A0A838SHC1-F1
#
_cell.length_a   1.000
_cell.length_b   1.000
_cell.length_c   1.000
_cell.angle_alpha   90.00
_cell.angle_beta   90.00
_cell.angle_gamma   90.00
#
_symmetry.space_group_name_H-M   'P 1'
#
loop_
_entity.id
_entity.type
_entity.pdbx_description
1 polymer ?
#
loop_
_entity_poly.entity_id
_entity_poly.type
_entity_poly.pdbx_seq_one_letter_code
_entity_poly.pdbx_strand_id
1 'polypeptide(L)'
;MTYPFENLVFEGGGIKGLAFCSAIQILEQKGIMPNIKRLGGSSAGAITAGLLACDHSSQELFGILEKKNFNDFKDDSFGAIS
;
A
#
# COMPACT_ATOMS: atom_id res chain seq x y z
N MET A 1 2.53 24.75 -1.73
CA MET A 1 2.96 24.31 -0.38
C MET A 1 3.96 23.19 -0.58
N THR A 2 5.12 23.25 0.06
CA THR A 2 6.11 22.17 -0.02
C THR A 2 5.97 21.33 1.25
N TYR A 3 5.48 20.10 1.11
CA TYR A 3 5.35 19.19 2.26
C TYR A 3 6.71 18.56 2.55
N PRO A 4 7.17 18.51 3.82
CA PRO A 4 8.49 18.00 4.18
C PRO A 4 8.56 16.45 4.27
N PHE A 5 7.51 15.76 3.83
CA PHE A 5 7.43 14.30 3.98
C PHE A 5 8.34 13.60 2.96
N GLU A 6 9.25 12.78 3.46
CA GLU A 6 10.11 11.92 2.63
C GLU A 6 9.81 10.42 2.78
N ASN A 7 9.05 10.03 3.81
CA ASN A 7 8.82 8.64 4.15
C ASN A 7 7.32 8.36 4.18
N LEU A 8 6.89 7.29 3.51
CA LEU A 8 5.51 6.83 3.51
C LEU A 8 5.46 5.39 4.02
N VAL A 9 4.70 5.16 5.09
CA VAL A 9 4.61 3.87 5.76
C VAL A 9 3.16 3.36 5.75
N PHE A 10 2.97 2.15 5.26
CA PHE A 10 1.68 1.48 5.16
C PHE A 10 1.54 0.44 6.27
N GLU A 11 0.63 0.69 7.20
CA GLU A 11 0.31 -0.24 8.28
C GLU A 11 -0.28 -1.55 7.72
N GLY A 12 0.08 -2.69 8.32
CA GLY A 12 -0.55 -3.96 8.00
C GLY A 12 -1.99 -4.02 8.49
N GLY A 13 -2.89 -4.53 7.64
CA GLY A 13 -4.30 -4.75 8.00
C GLY A 13 -5.11 -5.15 6.77
N GLY A 14 -5.63 -6.38 6.73
CA GLY A 14 -6.09 -7.05 5.51
C GLY A 14 -7.05 -6.25 4.63
N ILE A 15 -8.08 -5.60 5.19
CA ILE A 15 -9.12 -4.90 4.41
C ILE A 15 -8.69 -3.48 3.95
N LYS A 16 -7.54 -2.95 4.39
CA LYS A 16 -7.16 -1.54 4.14
C LYS A 16 -6.65 -1.26 2.71
N GLY A 17 -6.57 -2.26 1.84
CA GLY A 17 -6.01 -2.13 0.49
C GLY A 17 -6.59 -1.01 -0.38
N LEU A 18 -7.92 -0.98 -0.51
CA LEU A 18 -8.61 0.05 -1.31
C LEU A 18 -8.42 1.45 -0.72
N ALA A 19 -8.36 1.56 0.61
CA ALA A 19 -8.10 2.82 1.29
C ALA A 19 -6.68 3.36 0.98
N PHE A 20 -5.68 2.47 0.84
CA PHE A 20 -4.34 2.87 0.44
C PHE A 20 -4.30 3.42 -0.99
N CYS A 21 -5.03 2.81 -1.94
CA CYS A 21 -5.11 3.35 -3.30
C CYS A 21 -5.68 4.77 -3.33
N SER A 22 -6.79 5.01 -2.63
CA SER A 22 -7.38 6.35 -2.53
C SER A 22 -6.45 7.34 -1.82
N ALA A 23 -5.72 6.91 -0.79
CA ALA A 23 -4.75 7.77 -0.12
C ALA A 23 -3.60 8.18 -1.07
N ILE A 24 -3.02 7.23 -1.81
CA ILE A 24 -1.96 7.47 -2.78
C ILE A 24 -2.45 8.42 -3.88
N GLN A 25 -3.67 8.24 -4.39
CA GLN A 25 -4.26 9.13 -5.39
C GLN A 25 -4.33 10.59 -4.91
N ILE A 26 -4.68 10.82 -3.63
CA ILE A 26 -4.67 12.18 -3.06
C ILE A 26 -3.25 12.72 -2.91
N LEU A 27 -2.27 11.88 -2.53
CA LEU A 27 -0.86 12.29 -2.45
C LEU A 27 -0.30 12.67 -3.83
N GLU A 28 -0.68 11.94 -4.89
CA GLU A 28 -0.36 12.26 -6.29
C GLU A 28 -0.97 13.61 -6.69
N GLN A 29 -2.28 13.79 -6.47
CA GLN A 29 -3.00 15.03 -6.81
C GLN A 29 -2.45 16.26 -6.07
N LYS A 30 -1.96 16.07 -4.84
CA LYS A 30 -1.35 17.14 -4.05
C LYS A 30 0.12 17.39 -4.41
N GLY A 31 0.71 16.64 -5.34
CA GLY A 31 2.12 16.75 -5.71
C GLY A 31 3.07 16.39 -4.57
N ILE A 32 2.65 15.50 -3.66
CA ILE A 32 3.47 15.06 -2.51
C ILE A 32 4.37 13.91 -2.90
N MET A 33 3.90 13.02 -3.79
CA MET A 33 4.61 11.82 -4.24
C MET A 33 6.06 12.07 -4.71
N PRO A 34 6.38 13.13 -5.49
CA PRO A 34 7.75 13.39 -5.91
C PRO A 34 8.77 13.63 -4.78
N ASN A 35 8.30 13.98 -3.56
CA ASN A 35 9.18 14.17 -2.41
C ASN A 35 9.40 12.89 -1.58
N ILE A 36 8.61 11.84 -1.83
CA ILE A 36 8.71 10.58 -1.11
C ILE A 36 9.93 9.81 -1.61
N LYS A 37 10.86 9.49 -0.70
CA LYS A 37 12.12 8.79 -0.97
C LYS A 37 12.16 7.39 -0.39
N ARG A 38 11.36 7.12 0.66
CA ARG A 38 11.36 5.85 1.37
C ARG A 38 9.94 5.35 1.55
N LEU A 39 9.74 4.10 1.16
CA LEU A 39 8.47 3.39 1.31
C LEU A 39 8.68 2.24 2.29
N GLY A 40 7.71 2.03 3.16
CA GLY A 40 7.73 0.91 4.10
C GLY A 40 6.34 0.38 4.36
N GLY A 41 6.23 -0.86 4.79
CA GLY A 41 4.95 -1.41 5.21
C GLY A 41 5.08 -2.81 5.79
N SER A 42 3.98 -3.30 6.36
CA SER A 42 3.89 -4.65 6.95
C SER A 42 2.73 -5.42 6.32
N SER A 43 2.90 -6.72 6.06
CA SER A 43 1.89 -7.60 5.46
C SER A 43 1.26 -6.97 4.19
N ALA A 44 -0.05 -6.74 4.15
CA ALA A 44 -0.74 -6.04 3.07
C ALA A 44 -0.11 -4.68 2.72
N GLY A 45 0.36 -3.92 3.71
CA GLY A 45 1.03 -2.64 3.50
C GLY A 45 2.43 -2.79 2.87
N ALA A 46 3.13 -3.91 3.12
CA ALA A 46 4.43 -4.17 2.49
C ALA A 46 4.29 -4.38 0.97
N ILE A 47 3.21 -5.03 0.54
CA ILE A 47 2.89 -5.25 -0.87
C ILE A 47 2.58 -3.91 -1.55
N THR A 48 1.74 -3.08 -0.93
CA THR A 48 1.46 -1.72 -1.41
C THR A 48 2.74 -0.89 -1.52
N ALA A 49 3.59 -0.91 -0.49
CA ALA A 49 4.87 -0.20 -0.49
C ALA A 49 5.80 -0.69 -1.61
N GLY A 50 5.87 -2.01 -1.84
CA GLY A 50 6.68 -2.61 -2.89
C GLY A 50 6.21 -2.26 -4.31
N LEU A 51 4.90 -2.35 -4.56
CA LEU A 51 4.32 -1.97 -5.86
C LEU A 51 4.56 -0.48 -6.16
N LEU A 52 4.35 0.38 -5.17
CA LEU A 52 4.60 1.82 -5.29
C LEU A 52 6.09 2.14 -5.49
N ALA A 53 6.99 1.34 -4.91
CA ALA A 53 8.44 1.45 -5.15
C ALA A 53 8.86 1.02 -6.57
N CYS A 54 8.03 0.23 -7.25
CA CYS A 54 8.20 -0.16 -8.65
C CYS A 54 7.46 0.78 -9.60
N ASP A 55 7.26 2.05 -9.23
CA ASP A 55 6.61 3.09 -10.03
C ASP A 55 5.19 2.74 -10.52
N HIS A 56 4.47 1.86 -9.80
CA HIS A 56 3.06 1.62 -10.11
C HIS A 56 2.20 2.81 -9.66
N SER A 57 1.30 3.22 -10.53
CA SER A 57 0.32 4.28 -10.27
C SER A 57 -0.77 3.83 -9.29
N SER A 58 -1.45 4.80 -8.66
CA SER A 58 -2.62 4.53 -7.80
C SER A 58 -3.70 3.70 -8.50
N GLN A 59 -3.87 3.85 -9.82
CA GLN A 59 -4.82 3.08 -10.63
C GLN A 59 -4.38 1.63 -10.85
N GLU A 60 -3.10 1.39 -11.10
CA GLU A 60 -2.57 0.02 -11.25
C GLU A 60 -2.62 -0.74 -9.93
N LEU A 61 -2.27 -0.05 -8.83
CA LEU A 61 -2.46 -0.55 -7.48
C LEU A 61 -3.92 -0.93 -7.24
N PHE A 62 -4.88 -0.08 -7.62
CA PHE A 62 -6.30 -0.42 -7.53
C PHE A 62 -6.64 -1.69 -8.30
N GLY A 63 -6.23 -1.82 -9.57
CA GLY A 63 -6.52 -3.00 -10.37
C GLY A 63 -5.88 -4.29 -9.84
N ILE A 64 -4.67 -4.21 -9.27
CA ILE A 64 -3.98 -5.36 -8.65
C ILE A 64 -4.69 -5.76 -7.35
N LEU A 65 -5.05 -4.79 -6.52
CA LEU A 65 -5.68 -5.02 -5.21
C LEU A 65 -7.17 -5.36 -5.32
N GLU A 66 -7.86 -4.96 -6.39
CA GLU A 66 -9.24 -5.36 -6.70
C GLU A 66 -9.29 -6.82 -7.19
N LYS A 67 -8.33 -7.23 -8.02
CA LYS A 67 -8.24 -8.61 -8.53
C LYS A 67 -7.73 -9.60 -7.51
N LYS A 68 -6.92 -9.15 -6.54
CA LYS A 68 -6.46 -9.99 -5.44
C LYS A 68 -7.46 -9.91 -4.29
N ASN A 69 -8.08 -11.03 -3.96
CA ASN A 69 -8.89 -11.13 -2.76
C ASN A 69 -7.94 -10.93 -1.57
N PHE A 70 -8.09 -9.86 -0.77
CA PHE A 70 -7.24 -9.67 0.42
C PHE A 70 -7.36 -10.81 1.44
N ASN A 71 -8.45 -11.58 1.35
CA ASN A 71 -8.59 -12.84 2.07
C ASN A 71 -7.52 -13.88 1.66
N ASP A 72 -6.98 -13.82 0.44
CA ASP A 72 -5.87 -14.69 0.00
C ASP A 72 -4.53 -14.30 0.64
N PHE A 73 -4.41 -13.08 1.18
CA PHE A 73 -3.22 -12.64 1.93
C PHE A 73 -3.31 -12.92 3.43
N LYS A 74 -4.49 -13.30 3.93
CA LYS A 74 -4.58 -13.95 5.23
C LYS A 74 -4.14 -15.39 5.01
N ASP A 75 -2.85 -15.66 5.17
CA ASP A 75 -2.39 -17.00 5.54
C ASP A 75 -3.02 -17.33 6.90
N ASP A 76 -4.26 -17.82 6.90
CA ASP A 76 -4.87 -18.46 8.07
C ASP A 76 -4.31 -19.89 8.15
N SER A 77 -2.99 -19.97 8.28
CA SER A 77 -2.30 -21.12 8.84
C SER A 77 -1.83 -20.72 10.22
N PHE A 78 -2.77 -20.33 11.09
CA PHE A 78 -2.56 -20.53 12.51
C PHE A 78 -2.48 -22.05 12.70
N GLY A 79 -1.27 -22.59 12.57
CA GLY A 79 -1.00 -23.98 12.88
C GLY A 79 -1.47 -24.22 14.30
N ALA A 80 -2.63 -24.85 14.44
CA ALA A 80 -2.96 -25.56 15.65
C ALA A 80 -1.88 -26.62 15.80
N ILE A 81 -0.83 -26.30 16.55
CA ILE A 81 -0.05 -27.28 17.27
C ILE A 81 -1.01 -27.88 18.30
N SER A 82 -1.80 -28.86 17.84
CA SER A 82 -2.44 -29.86 18.70
C SER A 82 -1.43 -30.94 19.05
#